data_AF-A0A8C3V6D9-F1
#
_entry.id   AF-A0A8C3V6D9-F1
#
_cell.length_a   1.000
_cell.length_b   1.000
_cell.length_c   1.000
_cell.angle_alpha   90.00
_cell.angle_beta   90.00
_cell.angle_gamma   90.00
#
_symmetry.space_group_name_H-M   'P 1'
#
loop_
_entity.id
_entity.type
_entity.pdbx_description
1 polymer ?
#
loop_
_entity_poly.entity_id
_entity_poly.type
_entity_poly.pdbx_seq_one_letter_code
_entity_poly.pdbx_strand_id
1 'polypeptide(L)'
;LAGVHVPLVAMHHAYVVTERIEGIQNMPNVRDHDASVYLRLQGDALSVGGYESNPIFWEEVSEKFAFGLFDLDWDVFMQHIEGAVNRVPVLEKTGIKSTVCGPESFTADHKPLMGEAPEVRGFFLGCGFNSAGMMLGGGCGRELAHWIIHGRPEKDMYGYDIRRFHHSLTDNNRWIRERSHESYAKNYSVVFPHDEPLAGRNVRKDPLHEELLRQGCVFQERHGWERPGWFSPGGAAPVLDYDYYGAYGRERHRDYTYNRLLGDEYTFDFPPHHDIIKNECLTCRNALALFDMSYFGKFYLVGPEATKAADWLFSADVSKAPGSTVYTCMLNRQGGVESDLTVSRISPGSPGSPLAPAFEGDGYYLAIGGAVAQHNWSHITTVLQDMKFQCKLLDCSEELGMMSIQGPLSRAVLQEVLDTDLSNEAFPFSTHKITTAAGCQVRAMRLSFVGEMGWELHVPRADCVKVYRAVMQAGARHGIANAGYRAIDSLSIEKGYRHWHADLRPDDTPLEAGLAFTCKLKSSIPFLGREAVEAQKAKGIFRRLVCFTTEEKVPMFGLEAIWRDGKVVGHIRRADFGFAIDKTIAYGYIRDPAGGPVSQWPIGAGQALN
;
A
#
# COMPACT_ATOMS: atom_id res chain seq x y z
N LEU A 1 -10.58 -10.04 22.48
CA LEU A 1 -9.88 -9.76 23.77
C LEU A 1 -9.66 -8.25 23.88
N ALA A 2 -9.88 -7.63 25.05
CA ALA A 2 -9.60 -6.20 25.32
C ALA A 2 -10.22 -5.14 24.38
N GLY A 3 -11.20 -5.51 23.55
CA GLY A 3 -11.73 -4.61 22.51
C GLY A 3 -10.85 -4.47 21.26
N VAL A 4 -9.83 -5.33 21.10
CA VAL A 4 -8.96 -5.37 19.91
C VAL A 4 -9.54 -6.32 18.87
N HIS A 5 -9.64 -5.85 17.62
CA HIS A 5 -10.11 -6.64 16.48
C HIS A 5 -8.91 -7.23 15.73
N VAL A 6 -8.86 -8.57 15.62
CA VAL A 6 -7.73 -9.29 15.03
C VAL A 6 -8.22 -10.03 13.77
N PRO A 7 -7.82 -9.60 12.55
CA PRO A 7 -8.33 -10.15 11.30
C PRO A 7 -7.70 -11.51 10.95
N LEU A 8 -8.10 -12.56 11.65
CA LEU A 8 -7.69 -13.93 11.38
C LEU A 8 -8.86 -14.91 11.47
N VAL A 9 -8.72 -16.06 10.82
CA VAL A 9 -9.66 -17.19 10.89
C VAL A 9 -8.92 -18.48 11.18
N ALA A 10 -9.63 -19.45 11.76
CA ALA A 10 -9.11 -20.79 11.94
C ALA A 10 -9.53 -21.69 10.76
N MET A 11 -8.58 -22.43 10.19
CA MET A 11 -8.84 -23.46 9.20
C MET A 11 -8.13 -24.75 9.61
N HIS A 12 -8.65 -25.88 9.17
CA HIS A 12 -7.91 -27.14 9.23
C HIS A 12 -6.75 -27.06 8.27
N HIS A 13 -5.58 -27.53 8.70
CA HIS A 13 -4.44 -27.78 7.82
C HIS A 13 -3.83 -29.12 8.15
N ALA A 14 -3.45 -29.86 7.12
CA ALA A 14 -3.09 -31.26 7.27
C ALA A 14 -1.82 -31.66 6.52
N TYR A 15 -1.19 -32.70 7.05
CA TYR A 15 -0.16 -33.47 6.36
C TYR A 15 -0.24 -34.95 6.78
N VAL A 16 0.26 -35.83 5.93
CA VAL A 16 0.47 -37.24 6.23
C VAL A 16 1.94 -37.51 6.44
N VAL A 17 2.26 -38.49 7.28
CA VAL A 17 3.62 -39.00 7.45
C VAL A 17 3.68 -40.38 6.84
N THR A 18 4.59 -40.58 5.90
CA THR A 18 4.76 -41.86 5.23
C THR A 18 5.40 -42.90 6.16
N GLU A 19 5.30 -44.17 5.76
CA GLU A 19 6.24 -45.20 6.21
C GLU A 19 7.66 -44.93 5.70
N ARG A 20 8.61 -45.76 6.14
CA ARG A 20 10.01 -45.66 5.73
C ARG A 20 10.16 -45.78 4.22
N ILE A 21 10.90 -44.85 3.63
CA ILE A 21 11.33 -44.88 2.23
C ILE A 21 12.84 -45.13 2.21
N GLU A 22 13.26 -46.22 1.59
CA GLU A 22 14.69 -46.56 1.52
C GLU A 22 15.47 -45.55 0.67
N GLY A 23 16.61 -45.07 1.19
CA GLY A 23 17.53 -44.18 0.47
C GLY A 23 17.15 -42.70 0.49
N ILE A 24 16.07 -42.30 1.16
CA ILE A 24 15.62 -40.90 1.19
C ILE A 24 16.38 -40.02 2.21
N GLN A 25 17.23 -40.63 3.05
CA GLN A 25 17.98 -39.88 4.06
C GLN A 25 18.87 -38.80 3.40
N ASN A 26 18.94 -37.63 4.03
CA ASN A 26 19.72 -36.47 3.57
C ASN A 26 19.23 -35.81 2.26
N MET A 27 18.02 -36.14 1.78
CA MET A 27 17.39 -35.38 0.70
C MET A 27 16.91 -34.01 1.16
N PRO A 28 16.87 -33.00 0.26
CA PRO A 28 16.31 -31.69 0.59
C PRO A 28 14.79 -31.78 0.79
N ASN A 29 14.24 -30.83 1.53
CA ASN A 29 12.80 -30.58 1.50
C ASN A 29 12.41 -30.06 0.11
N VAL A 30 11.24 -30.46 -0.37
CA VAL A 30 10.72 -30.07 -1.69
C VAL A 30 9.43 -29.28 -1.51
N ARG A 31 9.25 -28.25 -2.31
CA ARG A 31 7.94 -27.61 -2.55
C ARG A 31 7.68 -27.67 -4.03
N ASP A 32 6.53 -28.20 -4.39
CA ASP A 32 6.03 -28.20 -5.76
C ASP A 32 4.85 -27.23 -5.82
N HIS A 33 5.11 -26.05 -6.37
CA HIS A 33 4.12 -24.98 -6.41
C HIS A 33 2.99 -25.30 -7.39
N ASP A 34 3.29 -25.98 -8.50
CA ASP A 34 2.31 -26.32 -9.53
C ASP A 34 1.29 -27.35 -9.01
N ALA A 35 1.76 -28.28 -8.18
CA ALA A 35 0.93 -29.30 -7.54
C ALA A 35 0.37 -28.86 -6.17
N SER A 36 0.70 -27.65 -5.71
CA SER A 36 0.35 -27.11 -4.40
C SER A 36 0.78 -27.98 -3.19
N VAL A 37 1.94 -28.65 -3.25
CA VAL A 37 2.41 -29.57 -2.19
C VAL A 37 3.80 -29.25 -1.64
N TYR A 38 4.02 -29.61 -0.38
CA TYR A 38 5.34 -29.68 0.24
C TYR A 38 5.64 -31.11 0.71
N LEU A 39 6.91 -31.49 0.58
CA LEU A 39 7.45 -32.75 1.06
C LEU A 39 8.63 -32.45 1.98
N ARG A 40 8.45 -32.69 3.28
CA ARG A 40 9.47 -32.46 4.29
C ARG A 40 10.08 -33.78 4.74
N LEU A 41 11.40 -33.86 4.74
CA LEU A 41 12.10 -35.02 5.26
C LEU A 41 11.94 -35.11 6.78
N GLN A 42 11.61 -36.31 7.27
CA GLN A 42 11.54 -36.63 8.69
C GLN A 42 12.24 -37.98 8.95
N GLY A 43 13.57 -37.93 9.06
CA GLY A 43 14.40 -39.13 9.21
C GLY A 43 14.43 -39.93 7.91
N ASP A 44 13.73 -41.06 7.90
CA ASP A 44 13.54 -41.95 6.75
C ASP A 44 12.11 -41.95 6.20
N ALA A 45 11.28 -41.00 6.62
CA ALA A 45 9.92 -40.78 6.15
C ALA A 45 9.75 -39.36 5.56
N LEU A 46 8.64 -39.14 4.87
CA LEU A 46 8.22 -37.82 4.39
C LEU A 46 6.96 -37.35 5.13
N SER A 47 6.95 -36.07 5.53
CA SER A 47 5.71 -35.34 5.79
C SER A 47 5.24 -34.73 4.46
N VAL A 48 4.06 -35.15 3.99
CA VAL A 48 3.46 -34.67 2.73
C VAL A 48 2.22 -33.88 3.08
N GLY A 49 2.16 -32.61 2.69
CA GLY A 49 0.99 -31.74 2.89
C GLY A 49 0.89 -30.70 1.79
N GLY A 50 -0.18 -29.92 1.79
CA GLY A 50 -0.45 -28.95 0.73
C GLY A 50 -1.49 -27.93 1.14
N TYR A 51 -1.83 -27.04 0.21
CA TYR A 51 -2.84 -26.00 0.40
C TYR A 51 -3.94 -26.18 -0.62
N GLU A 52 -5.08 -26.70 -0.17
CA GLU A 52 -6.26 -26.94 -0.98
C GLU A 52 -7.03 -25.66 -1.32
N SER A 53 -7.81 -25.71 -2.41
CA SER A 53 -8.73 -24.61 -2.77
C SER A 53 -10.03 -24.60 -1.95
N ASN A 54 -10.27 -25.61 -1.13
CA ASN A 54 -11.49 -25.80 -0.34
C ASN A 54 -11.20 -26.17 1.13
N PRO A 55 -10.37 -25.40 1.86
CA PRO A 55 -10.04 -25.71 3.26
C PRO A 55 -11.28 -25.79 4.14
N ILE A 56 -11.22 -26.61 5.19
CA ILE A 56 -12.31 -26.67 6.16
C ILE A 56 -12.14 -25.53 7.16
N PHE A 57 -13.11 -24.61 7.19
CA PHE A 57 -13.16 -23.57 8.20
C PHE A 57 -13.55 -24.14 9.56
N TRP A 58 -12.83 -23.74 10.60
CA TRP A 58 -13.22 -24.05 11.97
C TRP A 58 -14.05 -22.89 12.54
N GLU A 59 -15.37 -22.97 12.35
CA GLU A 59 -16.30 -21.86 12.63
C GLU A 59 -16.34 -21.46 14.11
N GLU A 60 -16.27 -22.44 15.02
CA GLU A 60 -16.31 -22.20 16.46
C GLU A 60 -15.12 -22.86 17.16
N VAL A 61 -14.14 -22.04 17.51
CA VAL A 61 -12.96 -22.46 18.26
C VAL A 61 -13.35 -22.68 19.72
N SER A 62 -13.36 -23.94 20.16
CA SER A 62 -13.66 -24.27 21.56
C SER A 62 -12.53 -23.84 22.50
N GLU A 63 -12.86 -23.11 23.57
CA GLU A 63 -11.91 -22.76 24.64
C GLU A 63 -11.28 -23.97 25.33
N LYS A 64 -11.88 -25.16 25.19
CA LYS A 64 -11.40 -26.41 25.80
C LYS A 64 -10.47 -27.21 24.88
N PHE A 65 -10.30 -26.80 23.63
CA PHE A 65 -9.45 -27.52 22.69
C PHE A 65 -7.97 -27.27 23.01
N ALA A 66 -7.27 -28.33 23.43
CA ALA A 66 -5.84 -28.28 23.71
C ALA A 66 -5.22 -29.66 23.42
N PHE A 67 -4.03 -29.66 22.80
CA PHE A 67 -3.31 -30.89 22.43
C PHE A 67 -4.15 -31.89 21.61
N GLY A 68 -5.14 -31.40 20.86
CA GLY A 68 -6.02 -32.19 20.00
C GLY A 68 -5.66 -32.09 18.52
N LEU A 69 -6.05 -33.10 17.76
CA LEU A 69 -6.05 -33.12 16.30
C LEU A 69 -7.46 -33.47 15.81
N PHE A 70 -7.76 -33.09 14.59
CA PHE A 70 -8.97 -33.51 13.89
C PHE A 70 -8.72 -34.82 13.12
N ASP A 71 -9.80 -35.52 12.80
CA ASP A 71 -9.74 -36.59 11.81
C ASP A 71 -9.41 -35.98 10.43
N LEU A 72 -8.61 -36.70 9.65
CA LEU A 72 -8.25 -36.25 8.31
C LEU A 72 -9.41 -36.47 7.35
N ASP A 73 -9.86 -35.40 6.71
CA ASP A 73 -10.81 -35.47 5.60
C ASP A 73 -10.06 -35.84 4.31
N TRP A 74 -10.20 -37.09 3.89
CA TRP A 74 -9.55 -37.59 2.69
C TRP A 74 -10.12 -36.99 1.41
N ASP A 75 -11.42 -36.63 1.37
CA ASP A 75 -12.02 -36.04 0.16
C ASP A 75 -11.38 -34.68 -0.15
N VAL A 76 -11.03 -33.92 0.89
CA VAL A 76 -10.26 -32.68 0.76
C VAL A 76 -8.79 -32.98 0.46
N PHE A 77 -8.17 -33.92 1.21
CA PHE A 77 -6.73 -34.14 1.18
C PHE A 77 -6.22 -34.84 -0.10
N MET A 78 -7.06 -35.60 -0.79
CA MET A 78 -6.65 -36.42 -1.95
C MET A 78 -6.03 -35.61 -3.08
N GLN A 79 -6.41 -34.34 -3.26
CA GLN A 79 -5.81 -33.44 -4.26
C GLN A 79 -4.28 -33.30 -4.10
N HIS A 80 -3.79 -33.38 -2.85
CA HIS A 80 -2.35 -33.29 -2.54
C HIS A 80 -1.63 -34.60 -2.82
N ILE A 81 -2.27 -35.74 -2.58
CA ILE A 81 -1.67 -37.06 -2.81
C ILE A 81 -1.40 -37.27 -4.30
N GLU A 82 -2.33 -36.90 -5.17
CA GLU A 82 -2.14 -37.02 -6.63
C GLU A 82 -0.92 -36.22 -7.10
N GLY A 83 -0.81 -34.96 -6.68
CA GLY A 83 0.33 -34.10 -6.98
C GLY A 83 1.65 -34.64 -6.41
N ALA A 84 1.64 -35.11 -5.16
CA ALA A 84 2.81 -35.68 -4.51
C ALA A 84 3.29 -36.97 -5.17
N VAL A 85 2.39 -37.89 -5.54
CA VAL A 85 2.72 -39.12 -6.28
C VAL A 85 3.30 -38.80 -7.65
N ASN A 86 2.72 -37.84 -8.37
CA ASN A 86 3.25 -37.40 -9.66
C ASN A 86 4.70 -36.87 -9.52
N ARG A 87 4.99 -36.10 -8.46
CA ARG A 87 6.33 -35.57 -8.20
C ARG A 87 7.31 -36.63 -7.67
N VAL A 88 6.84 -37.53 -6.82
CA VAL A 88 7.65 -38.57 -6.13
C VAL A 88 6.93 -39.92 -6.25
N PRO A 89 7.11 -40.67 -7.36
CA PRO A 89 6.31 -41.85 -7.69
C PRO A 89 6.34 -43.00 -6.66
N VAL A 90 7.39 -43.11 -5.84
CA VAL A 90 7.46 -44.13 -4.78
C VAL A 90 6.34 -43.96 -3.74
N LEU A 91 5.77 -42.76 -3.61
CA LEU A 91 4.65 -42.49 -2.71
C LEU A 91 3.39 -43.28 -3.07
N GLU A 92 3.21 -43.69 -4.33
CA GLU A 92 2.07 -44.53 -4.75
C GLU A 92 2.00 -45.86 -3.98
N LYS A 93 3.17 -46.37 -3.59
CA LYS A 93 3.33 -47.68 -2.95
C LYS A 93 3.76 -47.58 -1.49
N THR A 94 4.12 -46.38 -1.03
CA THR A 94 4.54 -46.16 0.35
C THR A 94 3.31 -46.06 1.26
N GLY A 95 3.28 -46.82 2.35
CA GLY A 95 2.20 -46.72 3.32
C GLY A 95 2.17 -45.37 4.05
N ILE A 96 1.04 -45.06 4.70
CA ILE A 96 0.88 -43.88 5.55
C ILE A 96 0.96 -44.33 7.00
N LYS A 97 1.96 -43.84 7.73
CA LYS A 97 2.20 -44.16 9.15
C LYS A 97 1.25 -43.41 10.08
N SER A 98 0.97 -42.14 9.78
CA SER A 98 0.09 -41.31 10.59
C SER A 98 -0.44 -40.11 9.81
N THR A 99 -1.58 -39.60 10.24
CA THR A 99 -2.17 -38.35 9.76
C THR A 99 -2.04 -37.27 10.82
N VAL A 100 -1.86 -36.02 10.40
CA VAL A 100 -1.90 -34.86 11.28
C VAL A 100 -2.80 -33.82 10.63
N CYS A 101 -3.94 -33.53 11.27
CA CYS A 101 -4.86 -32.47 10.87
C CYS A 101 -5.09 -31.59 12.10
N GLY A 102 -4.63 -30.35 12.06
CA GLY A 102 -4.66 -29.45 13.20
C GLY A 102 -5.32 -28.12 12.85
N PRO A 103 -5.75 -27.35 13.87
CA PRO A 103 -6.20 -25.99 13.65
C PRO A 103 -5.01 -25.06 13.42
N GLU A 104 -5.09 -24.25 12.38
CA GLU A 104 -4.11 -23.22 12.08
C GLU A 104 -4.79 -21.87 11.89
N SER A 105 -4.06 -20.81 12.23
CA SER A 105 -4.56 -19.43 12.14
C SER A 105 -4.09 -18.75 10.87
N PHE A 106 -5.04 -18.35 10.02
CA PHE A 106 -4.78 -17.71 8.74
C PHE A 106 -5.24 -16.26 8.72
N THR A 107 -4.51 -15.42 7.99
CA THR A 107 -4.73 -13.99 7.87
C THR A 107 -5.09 -13.59 6.44
N ALA A 108 -5.71 -12.43 6.29
CA ALA A 108 -6.24 -11.92 5.03
C ALA A 108 -5.21 -11.70 3.90
N ASP A 109 -3.91 -11.73 4.21
CA ASP A 109 -2.82 -11.54 3.26
C ASP A 109 -1.69 -12.58 3.41
N HIS A 110 -1.96 -13.68 4.12
CA HIS A 110 -1.00 -14.74 4.44
C HIS A 110 0.28 -14.28 5.16
N LYS A 111 0.26 -13.11 5.83
CA LYS A 111 1.36 -12.63 6.67
C LYS A 111 0.95 -12.58 8.14
N PRO A 112 1.86 -12.88 9.09
CA PRO A 112 1.63 -12.68 10.51
C PRO A 112 1.08 -11.30 10.86
N LEU A 113 0.30 -11.23 11.93
CA LEU A 113 -0.18 -10.00 12.54
C LEU A 113 0.72 -9.65 13.71
N MET A 114 1.42 -8.52 13.57
CA MET A 114 2.40 -8.05 14.53
C MET A 114 2.21 -6.57 14.87
N GLY A 115 2.78 -6.13 15.99
CA GLY A 115 2.82 -4.73 16.38
C GLY A 115 1.74 -4.32 17.36
N GLU A 116 1.77 -3.05 17.75
CA GLU A 116 0.84 -2.48 18.74
C GLU A 116 -0.55 -2.28 18.12
N ALA A 117 -1.58 -2.78 18.79
CA ALA A 117 -2.97 -2.64 18.38
C ALA A 117 -3.40 -1.15 18.43
N PRO A 118 -4.05 -0.63 17.38
CA PRO A 118 -4.52 0.76 17.34
C PRO A 118 -5.50 1.13 18.46
N GLU A 119 -6.30 0.16 18.93
CA GLU A 119 -7.38 0.36 19.89
C GLU A 119 -6.89 0.44 21.32
N VAL A 120 -5.79 -0.26 21.65
CA VAL A 120 -5.29 -0.41 23.02
C VAL A 120 -3.78 -0.23 23.07
N ARG A 121 -3.35 0.92 23.59
CA ARG A 121 -1.94 1.22 23.84
C ARG A 121 -1.30 0.18 24.77
N GLY A 122 -0.13 -0.32 24.39
CA GLY A 122 0.62 -1.36 25.09
C GLY A 122 0.15 -2.79 24.80
N PHE A 123 -0.90 -2.99 23.99
CA PHE A 123 -1.34 -4.31 23.58
C PHE A 123 -0.68 -4.69 22.25
N PHE A 124 0.19 -5.69 22.26
CA PHE A 124 0.94 -6.12 21.08
C PHE A 124 0.43 -7.44 20.53
N LEU A 125 0.34 -7.52 19.20
CA LEU A 125 0.01 -8.73 18.47
C LEU A 125 1.27 -9.46 18.02
N GLY A 126 1.17 -10.78 17.97
CA GLY A 126 2.17 -11.72 17.47
C GLY A 126 1.47 -13.04 17.19
N CYS A 127 0.57 -13.04 16.20
CA CYS A 127 -0.35 -14.14 15.92
C CYS A 127 -0.60 -14.31 14.40
N GLY A 128 -1.42 -15.30 14.02
CA GLY A 128 -1.82 -15.49 12.62
C GLY A 128 -0.67 -15.92 11.71
N PHE A 129 0.12 -16.91 12.14
CA PHE A 129 1.36 -17.28 11.45
C PHE A 129 1.16 -18.17 10.19
N ASN A 130 -0.07 -18.45 9.77
CA ASN A 130 -0.38 -19.12 8.50
C ASN A 130 0.36 -20.46 8.31
N SER A 131 0.40 -21.30 9.35
CA SER A 131 1.17 -22.56 9.36
C SER A 131 2.70 -22.40 9.19
N ALA A 132 3.23 -21.18 9.22
CA ALA A 132 4.66 -20.86 9.12
C ALA A 132 5.29 -20.46 10.46
N GLY A 133 4.59 -20.68 11.59
CA GLY A 133 5.02 -20.22 12.91
C GLY A 133 6.38 -20.77 13.36
N MET A 134 6.69 -22.03 13.03
CA MET A 134 8.01 -22.62 13.31
C MET A 134 9.14 -21.94 12.52
N MET A 135 8.88 -21.55 11.27
CA MET A 135 9.87 -20.91 10.40
C MET A 135 10.11 -19.45 10.81
N LEU A 136 9.04 -18.73 11.11
CA LEU A 136 9.08 -17.29 11.36
C LEU A 136 9.32 -16.93 12.83
N GLY A 137 9.04 -17.84 13.76
CA GLY A 137 8.96 -17.57 15.20
C GLY A 137 10.19 -16.90 15.79
N GLY A 138 11.40 -17.33 15.41
CA GLY A 138 12.65 -16.74 15.92
C GLY A 138 12.82 -15.27 15.51
N GLY A 139 12.62 -14.98 14.21
CA GLY A 139 12.74 -13.62 13.67
C GLY A 139 11.63 -12.70 14.16
N CYS A 140 10.38 -13.14 14.06
CA CYS A 140 9.22 -12.38 14.53
C CYS A 140 9.28 -12.14 16.04
N GLY A 141 9.71 -13.11 16.84
CA GLY A 141 9.89 -12.94 18.28
C GLY A 141 10.90 -11.84 18.62
N ARG A 142 12.05 -11.79 17.92
CA ARG A 142 13.05 -10.73 18.09
C ARG A 142 12.48 -9.35 17.72
N GLU A 143 11.86 -9.22 16.56
CA GLU A 143 11.34 -7.92 16.11
C GLU A 143 10.19 -7.44 17.00
N LEU A 144 9.33 -8.33 17.48
CA LEU A 144 8.27 -7.98 18.42
C LEU A 144 8.83 -7.49 19.76
N ALA A 145 9.87 -8.16 20.29
CA ALA A 145 10.55 -7.71 21.49
C ALA A 145 11.19 -6.31 21.30
N HIS A 146 11.83 -6.08 20.16
CA HIS A 146 12.38 -4.77 19.81
C HIS A 146 11.27 -3.70 19.76
N TRP A 147 10.12 -4.05 19.18
CA TRP A 147 8.95 -3.19 19.09
C TRP A 147 8.41 -2.79 20.46
N ILE A 148 8.32 -3.73 21.39
CA ILE A 148 7.87 -3.47 22.77
C ILE A 148 8.84 -2.54 23.51
N ILE A 149 10.15 -2.78 23.39
CA ILE A 149 11.17 -2.05 24.15
C ILE A 149 11.40 -0.64 23.58
N HIS A 150 11.43 -0.51 22.26
CA HIS A 150 11.84 0.72 21.57
C HIS A 150 10.65 1.47 20.93
N GLY A 151 9.44 0.93 21.04
CA GLY A 151 8.23 1.44 20.38
C GLY A 151 8.19 1.17 18.88
N ARG A 152 9.24 0.57 18.30
CA ARG A 152 9.40 0.28 16.86
C ARG A 152 10.29 -0.95 16.61
N PRO A 153 10.04 -1.70 15.51
CA PRO A 153 10.92 -2.79 15.10
C PRO A 153 12.27 -2.27 14.61
N GLU A 154 13.28 -3.14 14.56
CA GLU A 154 14.60 -2.80 14.02
C GLU A 154 14.57 -2.81 12.48
N LYS A 155 13.78 -3.73 11.91
CA LYS A 155 13.58 -3.86 10.48
C LYS A 155 12.31 -3.16 10.03
N ASP A 156 12.21 -2.90 8.73
CA ASP A 156 10.94 -2.57 8.11
C ASP A 156 9.96 -3.75 8.21
N MET A 157 8.98 -3.61 9.12
CA MET A 157 7.96 -4.61 9.39
C MET A 157 6.56 -4.12 9.00
N TYR A 158 6.43 -3.07 8.18
CA TYR A 158 5.11 -2.53 7.81
C TYR A 158 4.19 -3.60 7.20
N GLY A 159 4.73 -4.49 6.36
CA GLY A 159 3.98 -5.62 5.79
C GLY A 159 3.50 -6.67 6.81
N TYR A 160 3.96 -6.62 8.06
CA TYR A 160 3.52 -7.49 9.17
C TYR A 160 2.77 -6.71 10.25
N ASP A 161 2.78 -5.37 10.19
CA ASP A 161 2.10 -4.48 11.12
C ASP A 161 0.59 -4.64 11.02
N ILE A 162 -0.13 -4.72 12.14
CA ILE A 162 -1.61 -4.73 12.17
C ILE A 162 -2.21 -3.47 11.52
N ARG A 163 -1.49 -2.34 11.56
CA ARG A 163 -1.89 -1.06 10.97
C ARG A 163 -1.81 -1.00 9.44
N ARG A 164 -1.37 -2.08 8.79
CA ARG A 164 -1.49 -2.25 7.34
C ARG A 164 -2.94 -2.51 6.90
N PHE A 165 -3.82 -2.85 7.83
CA PHE A 165 -5.25 -2.98 7.59
C PHE A 165 -5.99 -1.81 8.19
N HIS A 166 -6.91 -1.24 7.41
CA HIS A 166 -7.83 -0.22 7.91
C HIS A 166 -8.75 -0.82 8.97
N HIS A 167 -9.07 -0.06 10.03
CA HIS A 167 -9.89 -0.54 11.15
C HIS A 167 -11.27 -1.07 10.72
N SER A 168 -11.85 -0.56 9.63
CA SER A 168 -13.13 -1.06 9.09
C SER A 168 -13.05 -2.46 8.49
N LEU A 169 -11.83 -2.96 8.21
CA LEU A 169 -11.60 -4.31 7.69
C LEU A 169 -11.30 -5.30 8.82
N THR A 170 -10.63 -4.84 9.87
CA THR A 170 -10.23 -5.69 11.00
C THR A 170 -11.42 -6.22 11.80
N ASP A 171 -12.58 -5.57 11.69
CA ASP A 171 -13.86 -6.00 12.28
C ASP A 171 -14.86 -6.59 11.25
N ASN A 172 -14.45 -6.80 10.00
CA ASN A 172 -15.34 -7.27 8.94
C ASN A 172 -15.17 -8.77 8.68
N ASN A 173 -15.98 -9.60 9.35
CA ASN A 173 -15.91 -11.07 9.24
C ASN A 173 -16.02 -11.60 7.81
N ARG A 174 -16.84 -10.98 6.94
CA ARG A 174 -16.93 -11.37 5.53
C ARG A 174 -15.60 -11.16 4.83
N TRP A 175 -15.03 -9.96 4.95
CA TRP A 175 -13.74 -9.63 4.34
C TRP A 175 -12.62 -10.53 4.87
N ILE A 176 -12.54 -10.72 6.20
CA ILE A 176 -11.51 -11.57 6.83
C ILE A 176 -11.60 -12.99 6.27
N ARG A 177 -12.81 -13.56 6.21
CA ARG A 177 -13.03 -14.92 5.72
C ARG A 177 -12.66 -15.07 4.25
N GLU A 178 -13.19 -14.20 3.39
CA GLU A 178 -12.96 -14.26 1.94
C GLU A 178 -11.46 -14.10 1.63
N ARG A 179 -10.81 -13.11 2.23
CA ARG A 179 -9.39 -12.82 1.98
C ARG A 179 -8.44 -13.88 2.52
N SER A 180 -8.74 -14.42 3.70
CA SER A 180 -7.95 -15.52 4.25
C SER A 180 -8.10 -16.78 3.41
N HIS A 181 -9.30 -17.04 2.86
CA HIS A 181 -9.51 -18.14 1.91
C HIS A 181 -8.69 -17.98 0.63
N GLU A 182 -8.82 -16.83 -0.06
CA GLU A 182 -8.03 -16.59 -1.28
C GLU A 182 -6.53 -16.70 -1.01
N SER A 183 -6.06 -16.13 0.10
CA SER A 183 -4.65 -16.19 0.50
C SER A 183 -4.17 -17.62 0.80
N TYR A 184 -5.02 -18.45 1.44
CA TYR A 184 -4.73 -19.87 1.66
C TYR A 184 -4.66 -20.64 0.32
N ALA A 185 -5.71 -20.51 -0.50
CA ALA A 185 -5.84 -21.23 -1.76
C ALA A 185 -4.75 -20.83 -2.78
N LYS A 186 -4.26 -19.58 -2.72
CA LYS A 186 -3.19 -19.06 -3.58
C LYS A 186 -1.79 -19.17 -2.97
N ASN A 187 -1.60 -19.85 -1.84
CA ASN A 187 -0.30 -19.85 -1.13
C ASN A 187 0.89 -20.23 -2.02
N TYR A 188 0.69 -21.12 -2.99
CA TYR A 188 1.73 -21.53 -3.96
C TYR A 188 1.58 -20.95 -5.36
N SER A 189 0.58 -20.12 -5.62
CA SER A 189 0.43 -19.42 -6.88
C SER A 189 1.58 -18.44 -7.12
N VAL A 190 1.91 -18.22 -8.39
CA VAL A 190 2.81 -17.12 -8.79
C VAL A 190 2.11 -15.80 -8.51
N VAL A 191 2.78 -14.91 -7.77
CA VAL A 191 2.31 -13.54 -7.52
C VAL A 191 2.90 -12.64 -8.59
N PHE A 192 2.05 -12.15 -9.50
CA PHE A 192 2.45 -11.22 -10.55
C PHE A 192 2.42 -9.77 -10.06
N PRO A 193 3.23 -8.86 -10.62
CA PRO A 193 3.39 -7.49 -10.13
C PRO A 193 2.10 -6.66 -10.04
N HIS A 194 1.13 -6.97 -10.90
CA HIS A 194 -0.16 -6.27 -10.98
C HIS A 194 -1.35 -7.17 -10.66
N ASP A 195 -1.11 -8.31 -10.00
CA ASP A 195 -2.20 -9.14 -9.50
C ASP A 195 -3.03 -8.37 -8.46
N GLU A 196 -4.32 -8.68 -8.44
CA GLU A 196 -5.29 -8.07 -7.55
C GLU A 196 -6.19 -9.17 -6.97
N PRO A 197 -6.58 -9.02 -5.70
CA PRO A 197 -7.44 -9.98 -5.04
C PRO A 197 -8.83 -9.98 -5.68
N LEU A 198 -9.40 -11.18 -5.85
CA LEU A 198 -10.82 -11.34 -6.20
C LEU A 198 -11.70 -11.37 -4.93
N ALA A 199 -11.12 -11.76 -3.80
CA ALA A 199 -11.80 -11.81 -2.51
C ALA A 199 -11.84 -10.46 -1.81
N GLY A 200 -12.87 -10.24 -0.96
CA GLY A 200 -12.93 -9.08 -0.07
C GLY A 200 -12.98 -7.74 -0.81
N ARG A 201 -13.60 -7.71 -2.00
CA ARG A 201 -13.75 -6.52 -2.84
C ARG A 201 -15.03 -5.75 -2.55
N ASN A 202 -15.13 -4.52 -3.07
CA ASN A 202 -16.27 -3.62 -2.89
C ASN A 202 -16.60 -3.26 -1.42
N VAL A 203 -15.65 -3.37 -0.49
CA VAL A 203 -15.90 -3.06 0.94
C VAL A 203 -16.04 -1.55 1.15
N ARG A 204 -15.23 -0.75 0.48
CA ARG A 204 -15.30 0.72 0.51
C ARG A 204 -15.30 1.24 -0.92
N LYS A 205 -16.29 2.06 -1.24
CA LYS A 205 -16.45 2.68 -2.55
C LYS A 205 -16.53 4.19 -2.40
N ASP A 206 -15.72 4.89 -3.18
CA ASP A 206 -15.76 6.34 -3.20
C ASP A 206 -17.02 6.85 -3.95
N PRO A 207 -17.26 8.18 -3.96
CA PRO A 207 -18.44 8.75 -4.59
C PRO A 207 -18.47 8.64 -6.12
N LEU A 208 -17.33 8.43 -6.79
CA LEU A 208 -17.20 8.37 -8.24
C LEU A 208 -17.17 6.94 -8.78
N HIS A 209 -17.06 5.92 -7.93
CA HIS A 209 -16.99 4.50 -8.30
C HIS A 209 -17.92 4.10 -9.46
N GLU A 210 -19.23 4.34 -9.33
CA GLU A 210 -20.21 3.95 -10.36
C GLU A 210 -20.05 4.73 -11.67
N GLU A 211 -19.61 5.99 -11.58
CA GLU A 211 -19.37 6.82 -12.76
C GLU A 211 -18.12 6.35 -13.50
N LEU A 212 -17.03 6.09 -12.78
CA LEU A 212 -15.77 5.61 -13.36
C LEU A 212 -15.90 4.18 -13.90
N LEU A 213 -16.66 3.31 -13.22
CA LEU A 213 -16.96 1.96 -13.71
C LEU A 213 -17.61 2.00 -15.10
N ARG A 214 -18.59 2.88 -15.30
CA ARG A 214 -19.25 3.06 -16.62
C ARG A 214 -18.29 3.56 -17.70
N GLN A 215 -17.24 4.28 -17.31
CA GLN A 215 -16.17 4.76 -18.19
C GLN A 215 -15.07 3.70 -18.42
N GLY A 216 -15.28 2.46 -17.96
CA GLY A 216 -14.34 1.36 -18.17
C GLY A 216 -13.23 1.26 -17.13
N CYS A 217 -13.36 1.91 -15.96
CA CYS A 217 -12.39 1.78 -14.88
C CYS A 217 -12.20 0.32 -14.47
N VAL A 218 -10.94 -0.12 -14.48
CA VAL A 218 -10.48 -1.37 -13.87
C VAL A 218 -9.90 -1.02 -12.51
N PHE A 219 -10.62 -1.36 -11.45
CA PHE A 219 -10.26 -1.00 -10.08
C PHE A 219 -9.21 -1.92 -9.48
N GLN A 220 -8.35 -1.35 -8.63
CA GLN A 220 -7.44 -2.04 -7.73
C GLN A 220 -7.91 -1.87 -6.28
N GLU A 221 -7.55 -2.77 -5.37
CA GLU A 221 -7.98 -2.69 -3.97
C GLU A 221 -6.88 -2.17 -3.05
N ARG A 222 -7.10 -1.10 -2.29
CA ARG A 222 -6.19 -0.72 -1.19
C ARG A 222 -6.98 -0.27 0.03
N HIS A 223 -6.69 -0.84 1.21
CA HIS A 223 -7.40 -0.53 2.45
C HIS A 223 -8.94 -0.67 2.34
N GLY A 224 -9.39 -1.62 1.53
CA GLY A 224 -10.79 -1.91 1.22
C GLY A 224 -11.39 -0.99 0.16
N TRP A 225 -10.68 0.06 -0.27
CA TRP A 225 -11.13 0.95 -1.32
C TRP A 225 -10.93 0.34 -2.70
N GLU A 226 -11.96 0.47 -3.53
CA GLU A 226 -11.84 0.36 -4.97
C GLU A 226 -11.20 1.65 -5.51
N ARG A 227 -9.89 1.63 -5.80
CA ARG A 227 -9.17 2.76 -6.41
C ARG A 227 -9.03 2.57 -7.92
N PRO A 228 -9.16 3.61 -8.75
CA PRO A 228 -8.94 3.46 -10.20
C PRO A 228 -7.51 3.00 -10.54
N GLY A 229 -7.37 1.86 -11.21
CA GLY A 229 -6.09 1.35 -11.68
C GLY A 229 -5.73 1.89 -13.06
N TRP A 230 -6.62 1.69 -14.03
CA TRP A 230 -6.54 2.13 -15.43
C TRP A 230 -7.92 2.03 -16.09
N PHE A 231 -8.10 2.56 -17.30
CA PHE A 231 -9.41 2.62 -17.99
C PHE A 231 -9.44 1.76 -19.26
N SER A 232 -10.22 0.67 -19.23
CA SER A 232 -10.38 -0.25 -20.34
C SER A 232 -11.28 0.32 -21.45
N PRO A 233 -10.86 0.24 -22.73
CA PRO A 233 -11.71 0.60 -23.87
C PRO A 233 -12.84 -0.41 -24.09
N GLY A 234 -12.78 -1.60 -23.46
CA GLY A 234 -13.80 -2.64 -23.54
C GLY A 234 -15.07 -2.33 -22.74
N GLY A 235 -15.14 -1.18 -22.08
CA GLY A 235 -16.26 -0.77 -21.23
C GLY A 235 -16.17 -1.32 -19.80
N ALA A 236 -17.29 -1.31 -19.10
CA ALA A 236 -17.34 -1.62 -17.67
C ALA A 236 -16.89 -3.05 -17.34
N ALA A 237 -16.00 -3.18 -16.35
CA ALA A 237 -15.54 -4.44 -15.79
C ALA A 237 -15.89 -4.51 -14.29
N PRO A 238 -17.16 -4.79 -13.93
CA PRO A 238 -17.59 -4.80 -12.54
C PRO A 238 -16.90 -5.93 -11.77
N VAL A 239 -16.46 -5.64 -10.55
CA VAL A 239 -15.93 -6.66 -9.63
C VAL A 239 -17.10 -7.38 -8.98
N LEU A 240 -17.16 -8.70 -9.16
CA LEU A 240 -18.22 -9.56 -8.63
C LEU A 240 -17.90 -10.02 -7.20
N ASP A 241 -18.92 -10.47 -6.48
CA ASP A 241 -18.75 -11.12 -5.18
C ASP A 241 -17.86 -12.37 -5.30
N TYR A 242 -17.03 -12.64 -4.31
CA TYR A 242 -16.11 -13.78 -4.34
C TYR A 242 -16.84 -15.13 -4.39
N ASP A 243 -16.49 -15.97 -5.36
CA ASP A 243 -17.11 -17.29 -5.60
C ASP A 243 -16.36 -18.44 -4.92
N TYR A 244 -15.30 -18.15 -4.15
CA TYR A 244 -14.46 -19.15 -3.49
C TYR A 244 -13.92 -20.21 -4.49
N TYR A 245 -13.69 -19.82 -5.74
CA TYR A 245 -13.29 -20.71 -6.83
C TYR A 245 -14.23 -21.90 -7.06
N GLY A 246 -15.50 -21.78 -6.66
CA GLY A 246 -16.51 -22.84 -6.76
C GLY A 246 -16.61 -23.74 -5.53
N ALA A 247 -15.88 -23.45 -4.45
CA ALA A 247 -16.00 -24.18 -3.19
C ALA A 247 -17.27 -23.78 -2.40
N TYR A 248 -17.60 -24.56 -1.37
CA TYR A 248 -18.69 -24.29 -0.41
C TYR A 248 -20.08 -24.09 -1.07
N GLY A 249 -20.35 -24.85 -2.14
CA GLY A 249 -21.62 -24.78 -2.85
C GLY A 249 -21.82 -23.50 -3.67
N ARG A 250 -20.75 -22.74 -3.93
CA ARG A 250 -20.77 -21.59 -4.84
C ARG A 250 -20.53 -22.06 -6.27
N GLU A 251 -21.20 -21.43 -7.22
CA GLU A 251 -20.88 -21.61 -8.64
C GLU A 251 -19.73 -20.67 -9.01
N ARG A 252 -18.71 -21.22 -9.68
CA ARG A 252 -17.60 -20.42 -10.20
C ARG A 252 -18.10 -19.47 -11.29
N HIS A 253 -17.69 -18.21 -11.22
CA HIS A 253 -18.05 -17.21 -12.20
C HIS A 253 -17.56 -17.61 -13.60
N ARG A 254 -18.48 -17.55 -14.56
CA ARG A 254 -18.20 -17.73 -15.99
C ARG A 254 -18.28 -16.38 -16.69
N ASP A 255 -17.50 -16.20 -17.75
CA ASP A 255 -17.48 -14.96 -18.54
C ASP A 255 -17.19 -13.69 -17.71
N TYR A 256 -16.39 -13.83 -16.66
CA TYR A 256 -16.09 -12.76 -15.73
C TYR A 256 -15.05 -11.78 -16.31
N THR A 257 -15.52 -10.64 -16.82
CA THR A 257 -14.67 -9.65 -17.52
C THR A 257 -13.50 -9.14 -16.70
N TYR A 258 -13.71 -8.77 -15.43
CA TYR A 258 -12.63 -8.26 -14.59
C TYR A 258 -11.52 -9.32 -14.41
N ASN A 259 -11.89 -10.57 -14.10
CA ASN A 259 -10.91 -11.65 -13.93
C ASN A 259 -10.15 -11.98 -15.23
N ARG A 260 -10.78 -11.85 -16.40
CA ARG A 260 -10.08 -11.99 -17.69
C ARG A 260 -9.06 -10.86 -17.90
N LEU A 261 -9.46 -9.60 -17.69
CA LEU A 261 -8.53 -8.46 -17.79
C LEU A 261 -7.37 -8.58 -16.80
N LEU A 262 -7.64 -9.10 -15.60
CA LEU A 262 -6.61 -9.39 -14.61
C LEU A 262 -5.71 -10.55 -15.06
N GLY A 263 -6.25 -11.59 -15.69
CA GLY A 263 -5.46 -12.66 -16.29
C GLY A 263 -4.50 -12.18 -17.38
N ASP A 264 -4.89 -11.17 -18.15
CA ASP A 264 -4.04 -10.55 -19.17
C ASP A 264 -2.86 -9.75 -18.54
N GLU A 265 -2.94 -9.41 -17.24
CA GLU A 265 -1.88 -8.75 -16.47
C GLU A 265 -0.83 -9.74 -15.92
N TYR A 266 -1.09 -11.05 -15.98
CA TYR A 266 -0.25 -12.08 -15.38
C TYR A 266 0.99 -12.37 -16.20
N THR A 267 1.94 -11.43 -16.14
CA THR A 267 3.22 -11.50 -16.83
C THR A 267 4.31 -10.77 -16.04
N PHE A 268 5.56 -11.14 -16.28
CA PHE A 268 6.74 -10.35 -15.88
C PHE A 268 7.24 -9.46 -17.03
N ASP A 269 6.61 -9.53 -18.20
CA ASP A 269 6.83 -8.63 -19.33
C ASP A 269 5.88 -7.41 -19.25
N PHE A 270 5.94 -6.47 -20.20
CA PHE A 270 4.92 -5.43 -20.34
C PHE A 270 3.57 -6.06 -20.72
N PRO A 271 2.52 -5.84 -19.92
CA PRO A 271 1.22 -6.42 -20.21
C PRO A 271 0.46 -5.68 -21.32
N PRO A 272 -0.61 -6.25 -21.91
CA PRO A 272 -1.29 -5.67 -23.07
C PRO A 272 -1.83 -4.24 -22.91
N HIS A 273 -2.30 -3.86 -21.71
CA HIS A 273 -2.80 -2.51 -21.42
C HIS A 273 -1.68 -1.52 -21.05
N HIS A 274 -0.40 -1.89 -21.18
CA HIS A 274 0.73 -0.96 -21.06
C HIS A 274 0.56 0.26 -22.00
N ASP A 275 0.05 0.03 -23.22
CA ASP A 275 -0.26 1.10 -24.17
C ASP A 275 -1.47 1.97 -23.74
N ILE A 276 -2.40 1.43 -22.95
CA ILE A 276 -3.50 2.20 -22.38
C ILE A 276 -2.94 3.17 -21.34
N ILE A 277 -2.08 2.68 -20.43
CA ILE A 277 -1.43 3.52 -19.41
C ILE A 277 -0.56 4.58 -20.11
N LYS A 278 0.15 4.23 -21.18
CA LYS A 278 0.87 5.19 -22.03
C LYS A 278 -0.04 6.33 -22.49
N ASN A 279 -1.22 6.02 -23.01
CA ASN A 279 -2.17 7.02 -23.48
C ASN A 279 -2.66 7.91 -22.35
N GLU A 280 -2.96 7.34 -21.17
CA GLU A 280 -3.31 8.11 -19.96
C GLU A 280 -2.19 9.10 -19.58
N CYS A 281 -0.94 8.62 -19.52
CA CYS A 281 0.24 9.43 -19.21
C CYS A 281 0.46 10.55 -20.23
N LEU A 282 0.45 10.21 -21.52
CA LEU A 282 0.66 11.18 -22.59
C LEU A 282 -0.49 12.18 -22.71
N THR A 283 -1.72 11.79 -22.37
CA THR A 283 -2.85 12.72 -22.28
C THR A 283 -2.63 13.72 -21.14
N CYS A 284 -2.16 13.27 -19.97
CA CYS A 284 -1.79 14.17 -18.88
C CYS A 284 -0.67 15.15 -19.29
N ARG A 285 0.37 14.67 -19.97
CA ARG A 285 1.51 15.50 -20.43
C ARG A 285 1.11 16.53 -21.50
N ASN A 286 0.24 16.16 -22.45
CA ASN A 286 -0.02 16.97 -23.65
C ASN A 286 -1.35 17.72 -23.61
N ALA A 287 -2.29 17.32 -22.75
CA ALA A 287 -3.62 17.91 -22.64
C ALA A 287 -4.00 18.09 -21.16
N LEU A 288 -4.85 17.21 -20.63
CA LEU A 288 -5.19 17.13 -19.21
C LEU A 288 -5.82 15.78 -18.87
N ALA A 289 -5.56 15.29 -17.68
CA ALA A 289 -6.16 14.09 -17.12
C ALA A 289 -6.81 14.38 -15.76
N LEU A 290 -7.88 13.64 -15.44
CA LEU A 290 -8.51 13.62 -14.13
C LEU A 290 -8.20 12.29 -13.45
N PHE A 291 -7.62 12.38 -12.25
CA PHE A 291 -7.35 11.25 -11.38
C PHE A 291 -8.29 11.31 -10.17
N ASP A 292 -9.01 10.24 -9.89
CA ASP A 292 -9.74 10.12 -8.64
C ASP A 292 -8.82 9.56 -7.55
N MET A 293 -8.61 10.38 -6.52
CA MET A 293 -7.77 10.11 -5.36
C MET A 293 -8.60 10.11 -4.07
N SER A 294 -9.92 9.90 -4.19
CA SER A 294 -10.87 9.93 -3.06
C SER A 294 -10.59 8.87 -1.99
N TYR A 295 -9.76 7.87 -2.24
CA TYR A 295 -9.33 6.88 -1.23
C TYR A 295 -8.18 7.38 -0.33
N PHE A 296 -7.64 8.60 -0.55
CA PHE A 296 -6.60 9.19 0.29
C PHE A 296 -7.09 9.47 1.72
N GLY A 297 -6.16 9.53 2.68
CA GLY A 297 -6.45 10.00 4.04
C GLY A 297 -6.62 11.52 4.04
N LYS A 298 -7.69 12.02 4.67
CA LYS A 298 -8.01 13.46 4.74
C LYS A 298 -8.32 13.82 6.18
N PHE A 299 -7.32 14.31 6.90
CA PHE A 299 -7.42 14.56 8.33
C PHE A 299 -7.37 16.05 8.66
N TYR A 300 -7.96 16.42 9.79
CA TYR A 300 -7.80 17.75 10.38
C TYR A 300 -7.12 17.65 11.73
N LEU A 301 -6.04 18.43 11.92
CA LEU A 301 -5.41 18.65 13.22
C LEU A 301 -5.79 20.05 13.70
N VAL A 302 -6.64 20.14 14.72
CA VAL A 302 -7.24 21.40 15.18
C VAL A 302 -7.18 21.57 16.69
N GLY A 303 -7.15 22.81 17.16
CA GLY A 303 -7.25 23.14 18.58
C GLY A 303 -6.21 24.16 19.07
N PRO A 304 -6.26 24.53 20.36
CA PRO A 304 -5.40 25.54 20.97
C PRO A 304 -3.89 25.26 20.82
N GLU A 305 -3.48 23.99 20.79
CA GLU A 305 -2.08 23.60 20.63
C GLU A 305 -1.78 22.95 19.27
N ALA A 306 -2.66 23.09 18.28
CA ALA A 306 -2.45 22.50 16.96
C ALA A 306 -1.15 22.96 16.29
N THR A 307 -0.74 24.23 16.47
CA THR A 307 0.54 24.72 15.95
C THR A 307 1.74 24.05 16.62
N LYS A 308 1.73 23.87 17.95
CA LYS A 308 2.80 23.14 18.66
C LYS A 308 2.87 21.68 18.22
N ALA A 309 1.71 21.05 18.06
CA ALA A 309 1.62 19.68 17.57
C ALA A 309 2.14 19.56 16.13
N ALA A 310 1.74 20.47 15.23
CA ALA A 310 2.19 20.51 13.85
C ALA A 310 3.71 20.76 13.77
N ASP A 311 4.25 21.66 14.59
CA ASP A 311 5.69 21.88 14.66
C ASP A 311 6.44 20.61 15.07
N TRP A 312 5.93 19.88 16.05
CA TRP A 312 6.56 18.65 16.51
C TRP A 312 6.41 17.48 15.52
N LEU A 313 5.24 17.31 14.91
CA LEU A 313 4.92 16.20 13.99
C LEU A 313 5.67 16.32 12.66
N PHE A 314 5.78 17.53 12.13
CA PHE A 314 6.23 17.74 10.75
C PHE A 314 7.67 18.24 10.70
N SER A 315 8.48 17.59 9.86
CA SER A 315 9.87 17.98 9.66
C SER A 315 10.01 19.36 9.03
N ALA A 316 9.04 19.81 8.21
CA ALA A 316 9.05 21.11 7.57
C ALA A 316 8.42 22.18 8.45
N ASP A 317 8.71 23.45 8.14
CA ASP A 317 8.01 24.57 8.74
C ASP A 317 6.66 24.77 8.05
N VAL A 318 5.61 24.32 8.73
CA VAL A 318 4.22 24.41 8.26
C VAL A 318 3.48 25.65 8.81
N SER A 319 4.15 26.50 9.57
CA SER A 319 3.57 27.69 10.23
C SER A 319 3.30 28.87 9.26
N LYS A 320 3.07 28.58 7.97
CA LYS A 320 2.79 29.56 6.91
C LYS A 320 1.41 30.19 7.06
N ALA A 321 1.10 31.23 6.29
CA ALA A 321 -0.20 31.88 6.36
C ALA A 321 -1.34 30.91 6.00
N PRO A 322 -2.55 31.04 6.58
CA PRO A 322 -3.73 30.30 6.12
C PRO A 322 -3.90 30.40 4.60
N GLY A 323 -4.22 29.27 3.97
CA GLY A 323 -4.20 29.14 2.50
C GLY A 323 -2.89 28.61 1.94
N SER A 324 -1.85 28.42 2.75
CA SER A 324 -0.60 27.77 2.31
C SER A 324 -0.69 26.25 2.46
N THR A 325 -0.03 25.52 1.54
CA THR A 325 0.20 24.08 1.61
C THR A 325 1.70 23.81 1.63
N VAL A 326 2.15 22.85 2.43
CA VAL A 326 3.56 22.46 2.55
C VAL A 326 3.68 20.94 2.42
N TYR A 327 4.57 20.48 1.53
CA TYR A 327 5.03 19.10 1.51
C TYR A 327 6.04 18.86 2.63
N THR A 328 5.82 17.83 3.43
CA THR A 328 6.62 17.53 4.62
C THR A 328 6.70 16.02 4.86
N CYS A 329 7.61 15.61 5.75
CA CYS A 329 7.61 14.28 6.31
C CYS A 329 7.10 14.31 7.76
N MET A 330 6.58 13.17 8.23
CA MET A 330 6.54 12.80 9.65
C MET A 330 7.65 11.79 9.92
N LEU A 331 8.37 11.94 11.03
CA LEU A 331 9.51 11.08 11.35
C LEU A 331 9.31 10.35 12.68
N ASN A 332 10.01 9.24 12.84
CA ASN A 332 10.15 8.58 14.14
C ASN A 332 11.37 9.12 14.92
N ARG A 333 11.56 8.66 16.16
CA ARG A 333 12.66 9.10 17.04
C ARG A 333 14.06 8.82 16.46
N GLN A 334 14.20 7.83 15.59
CA GLN A 334 15.45 7.51 14.90
C GLN A 334 15.65 8.31 13.60
N GLY A 335 14.73 9.23 13.27
CA GLY A 335 14.78 10.07 12.07
C GLY A 335 14.32 9.36 10.80
N GLY A 336 13.77 8.15 10.91
CA GLY A 336 13.18 7.42 9.80
C GLY A 336 11.79 7.96 9.42
N VAL A 337 11.43 7.84 8.14
CA VAL A 337 10.22 8.47 7.58
C VAL A 337 8.98 7.61 7.81
N GLU A 338 8.00 8.15 8.54
CA GLU A 338 6.70 7.53 8.82
C GLU A 338 5.61 7.87 7.81
N SER A 339 5.82 8.96 7.10
CA SER A 339 4.92 9.44 6.06
C SER A 339 5.62 10.56 5.32
N ASP A 340 5.30 10.71 4.04
CA ASP A 340 5.35 11.98 3.35
C ASP A 340 3.93 12.39 2.95
N LEU A 341 3.62 13.67 3.14
CA LEU A 341 2.26 14.18 3.03
C LEU A 341 2.25 15.69 2.77
N THR A 342 1.07 16.20 2.42
CA THR A 342 0.84 17.65 2.36
C THR A 342 0.07 18.13 3.58
N VAL A 343 0.48 19.29 4.09
CA VAL A 343 -0.11 19.95 5.25
C VAL A 343 -0.51 21.36 4.84
N SER A 344 -1.80 21.66 4.97
CA SER A 344 -2.38 22.95 4.62
C SER A 344 -2.81 23.70 5.86
N ARG A 345 -2.33 24.92 6.06
CA ARG A 345 -2.84 25.78 7.14
C ARG A 345 -4.21 26.30 6.76
N ILE A 346 -5.21 26.11 7.63
CA ILE A 346 -6.61 26.47 7.36
C ILE A 346 -7.13 27.52 8.35
N SER A 347 -8.15 28.24 7.93
CA SER A 347 -8.96 29.10 8.80
C SER A 347 -10.14 28.30 9.39
N PRO A 348 -10.63 28.64 10.59
CA PRO A 348 -11.84 28.04 11.13
C PRO A 348 -13.04 28.31 10.23
N GLY A 349 -13.88 27.29 10.04
CA GLY A 349 -15.12 27.41 9.28
C GLY A 349 -16.36 27.28 10.16
N SER A 350 -17.43 26.78 9.57
CA SER A 350 -18.72 26.62 10.22
C SER A 350 -18.89 25.22 10.82
N PRO A 351 -19.63 25.08 11.94
CA PRO A 351 -19.95 23.77 12.49
C PRO A 351 -20.59 22.84 11.45
N GLY A 352 -20.13 21.59 11.38
CA GLY A 352 -20.66 20.58 10.46
C GLY A 352 -20.19 20.68 9.01
N SER A 353 -19.30 21.62 8.66
CA SER A 353 -18.69 21.66 7.33
C SER A 353 -17.55 20.63 7.22
N PRO A 354 -17.63 19.63 6.33
CA PRO A 354 -16.53 18.68 6.11
C PRO A 354 -15.31 19.33 5.44
N LEU A 355 -15.52 20.47 4.75
CA LEU A 355 -14.44 21.23 4.12
C LEU A 355 -13.72 22.17 5.08
N ALA A 356 -14.42 22.74 6.05
CA ALA A 356 -13.88 23.76 6.94
C ALA A 356 -14.49 23.59 8.33
N PRO A 357 -13.98 22.64 9.14
CA PRO A 357 -14.54 22.41 10.46
C PRO A 357 -14.42 23.67 11.33
N ALA A 358 -15.39 23.85 12.23
CA ALA A 358 -15.27 24.83 13.29
C ALA A 358 -14.28 24.35 14.36
N PHE A 359 -13.39 25.23 14.77
CA PHE A 359 -12.43 24.98 15.85
C PHE A 359 -11.97 26.28 16.49
N GLU A 360 -11.46 26.18 17.71
CA GLU A 360 -10.74 27.26 18.39
C GLU A 360 -9.23 27.06 18.23
N GLY A 361 -8.46 28.15 18.14
CA GLY A 361 -7.01 28.09 17.94
C GLY A 361 -6.62 27.96 16.46
N ASP A 362 -5.61 27.13 16.19
CA ASP A 362 -5.10 26.88 14.83
C ASP A 362 -5.67 25.57 14.26
N GLY A 363 -5.60 25.45 12.93
CA GLY A 363 -6.03 24.25 12.21
C GLY A 363 -5.14 23.94 11.02
N TYR A 364 -4.94 22.65 10.80
CA TYR A 364 -4.20 22.09 9.68
C TYR A 364 -5.03 21.00 9.01
N TYR A 365 -5.03 20.99 7.68
CA TYR A 365 -5.61 19.93 6.85
C TYR A 365 -4.49 19.07 6.27
N LEU A 366 -4.61 17.75 6.38
CA LEU A 366 -3.60 16.79 5.99
C LEU A 366 -4.17 15.92 4.85
N ALA A 367 -3.47 15.85 3.72
CA ALA A 367 -3.75 14.88 2.67
C ALA A 367 -2.64 13.82 2.64
N ILE A 368 -3.05 12.56 2.85
CA ILE A 368 -2.16 11.43 3.15
C ILE A 368 -2.41 10.31 2.14
N GLY A 369 -1.36 9.59 1.74
CA GLY A 369 -1.50 8.43 0.84
C GLY A 369 -2.52 7.42 1.35
N GLY A 370 -3.45 7.02 0.48
CA GLY A 370 -4.62 6.22 0.90
C GLY A 370 -4.29 4.84 1.49
N ALA A 371 -3.29 4.16 0.92
CA ALA A 371 -2.85 2.84 1.38
C ALA A 371 -2.15 2.87 2.75
N VAL A 372 -1.96 4.05 3.35
CA VAL A 372 -1.12 4.22 4.55
C VAL A 372 -1.76 5.14 5.59
N ALA A 373 -2.99 5.60 5.31
CA ALA A 373 -3.78 6.47 6.17
C ALA A 373 -3.95 5.92 7.59
N GLN A 374 -4.21 4.61 7.74
CA GLN A 374 -4.35 3.97 9.06
C GLN A 374 -3.05 4.04 9.88
N HIS A 375 -1.91 3.70 9.28
CA HIS A 375 -0.60 3.81 9.93
C HIS A 375 -0.32 5.24 10.39
N ASN A 376 -0.61 6.21 9.52
CA ASN A 376 -0.39 7.63 9.81
C ASN A 376 -1.35 8.17 10.87
N TRP A 377 -2.61 7.75 10.86
CA TRP A 377 -3.57 8.05 11.92
C TRP A 377 -3.05 7.58 13.28
N SER A 378 -2.61 6.32 13.37
CA SER A 378 -2.03 5.75 14.59
C SER A 378 -0.77 6.50 15.01
N HIS A 379 0.15 6.80 14.08
CA HIS A 379 1.38 7.53 14.39
C HIS A 379 1.09 8.92 14.98
N ILE A 380 0.24 9.71 14.33
CA ILE A 380 -0.15 11.04 14.80
C ILE A 380 -0.79 10.91 16.19
N THR A 381 -1.77 10.01 16.34
CA THR A 381 -2.47 9.80 17.61
C THR A 381 -1.50 9.46 18.75
N THR A 382 -0.55 8.55 18.54
CA THR A 382 0.48 8.20 19.53
C THR A 382 1.31 9.43 19.91
N VAL A 383 1.75 10.22 18.94
CA VAL A 383 2.56 11.42 19.20
C VAL A 383 1.76 12.47 19.98
N LEU A 384 0.49 12.71 19.62
CA LEU A 384 -0.38 13.64 20.35
C LEU A 384 -0.57 13.21 21.80
N GLN A 385 -0.76 11.91 22.05
CA GLN A 385 -0.89 11.35 23.39
C GLN A 385 0.40 11.46 24.21
N ASP A 386 1.55 11.13 23.60
CA ASP A 386 2.86 11.19 24.25
C ASP A 386 3.20 12.61 24.72
N MET A 387 2.93 13.58 23.85
CA MET A 387 3.22 15.00 24.11
C MET A 387 2.09 15.69 24.89
N LYS A 388 0.93 15.03 25.05
CA LYS A 388 -0.26 15.55 25.74
C LYS A 388 -0.77 16.87 25.16
N PHE A 389 -0.63 17.05 23.84
CA PHE A 389 -1.06 18.28 23.17
C PHE A 389 -2.58 18.45 23.26
N GLN A 390 -3.02 19.66 23.59
CA GLN A 390 -4.45 20.03 23.59
C GLN A 390 -4.92 20.32 22.15
N CYS A 391 -5.14 19.26 21.39
CA CYS A 391 -5.66 19.30 20.02
C CYS A 391 -6.49 18.04 19.72
N LYS A 392 -7.19 18.07 18.59
CA LYS A 392 -8.00 16.97 18.07
C LYS A 392 -7.54 16.61 16.68
N LEU A 393 -7.51 15.31 16.41
CA LEU A 393 -7.38 14.76 15.07
C LEU A 393 -8.76 14.29 14.60
N LEU A 394 -9.21 14.76 13.46
CA LEU A 394 -10.50 14.39 12.86
C LEU A 394 -10.25 13.68 11.54
N ASP A 395 -10.94 12.56 11.28
CA ASP A 395 -10.90 11.86 10.00
C ASP A 395 -12.12 12.25 9.15
N CYS A 396 -11.87 12.89 8.00
CA CYS A 396 -12.89 13.24 7.01
C CYS A 396 -12.67 12.50 5.67
N SER A 397 -11.94 11.38 5.69
CA SER A 397 -11.57 10.62 4.48
C SER A 397 -12.78 10.14 3.71
N GLU A 398 -13.84 9.71 4.40
CA GLU A 398 -15.08 9.24 3.75
C GLU A 398 -16.07 10.37 3.43
N GLU A 399 -15.92 11.54 4.08
CA GLU A 399 -16.79 12.70 3.91
C GLU A 399 -16.41 13.58 2.72
N LEU A 400 -15.16 13.47 2.26
CA LEU A 400 -14.60 14.25 1.17
C LEU A 400 -14.11 13.33 0.04
N GLY A 401 -14.48 13.61 -1.20
CA GLY A 401 -13.76 13.12 -2.38
C GLY A 401 -12.56 14.01 -2.71
N MET A 402 -11.67 13.52 -3.56
CA MET A 402 -10.46 14.22 -4.01
C MET A 402 -10.20 13.90 -5.47
N MET A 403 -10.31 14.91 -6.34
CA MET A 403 -10.05 14.78 -7.78
C MET A 403 -8.82 15.61 -8.14
N SER A 404 -7.81 15.00 -8.75
CA SER A 404 -6.63 15.70 -9.24
C SER A 404 -6.75 15.94 -10.73
N ILE A 405 -6.83 17.21 -11.16
CA ILE A 405 -6.97 17.61 -12.56
C ILE A 405 -5.63 18.21 -12.98
N GLN A 406 -4.90 17.49 -13.82
CA GLN A 406 -3.48 17.74 -14.09
C GLN A 406 -3.19 17.71 -15.59
N GLY A 407 -2.38 18.65 -16.06
CA GLY A 407 -1.93 18.80 -17.44
C GLY A 407 -1.87 20.26 -17.88
N PRO A 408 -1.18 20.59 -18.98
CA PRO A 408 -0.98 21.97 -19.44
C PRO A 408 -2.30 22.74 -19.68
N LEU A 409 -3.39 22.06 -20.03
CA LEU A 409 -4.70 22.68 -20.29
C LEU A 409 -5.60 22.76 -19.05
N SER A 410 -5.16 22.25 -17.90
CA SER A 410 -5.96 22.17 -16.67
C SER A 410 -6.49 23.53 -16.22
N ARG A 411 -5.68 24.60 -16.28
CA ARG A 411 -6.11 25.96 -15.91
C ARG A 411 -7.26 26.46 -16.78
N ALA A 412 -7.13 26.32 -18.09
CA ALA A 412 -8.14 26.82 -19.02
C ALA A 412 -9.50 26.15 -18.76
N VAL A 413 -9.48 24.82 -18.60
CA VAL A 413 -10.68 24.03 -18.30
C VAL A 413 -11.25 24.35 -16.92
N LEU A 414 -10.41 24.35 -15.88
CA LEU A 414 -10.89 24.59 -14.52
C LEU A 414 -11.39 26.03 -14.31
N GLN A 415 -10.90 27.00 -15.09
CA GLN A 415 -11.40 28.37 -15.02
C GLN A 415 -12.87 28.49 -15.46
N GLU A 416 -13.35 27.58 -16.31
CA GLU A 416 -14.77 27.51 -16.71
C GLU A 416 -15.66 26.90 -15.62
N VAL A 417 -15.06 26.18 -14.67
CA VAL A 417 -15.77 25.42 -13.63
C VAL A 417 -15.72 26.10 -12.26
N LEU A 418 -14.60 26.77 -11.95
CA LEU A 418 -14.31 27.40 -10.66
C LEU A 418 -14.62 28.89 -10.67
N ASP A 419 -15.28 29.34 -9.60
CA ASP A 419 -15.55 30.75 -9.31
C ASP A 419 -14.37 31.40 -8.55
N THR A 420 -13.17 31.29 -9.12
CA THR A 420 -11.98 31.97 -8.61
C THR A 420 -10.95 32.16 -9.71
N ASP A 421 -10.15 33.21 -9.62
CA ASP A 421 -9.04 33.45 -10.54
C ASP A 421 -7.92 32.42 -10.31
N LEU A 422 -7.58 31.68 -11.36
CA LEU A 422 -6.56 30.64 -11.40
C LEU A 422 -5.22 31.11 -12.00
N SER A 423 -5.06 32.43 -12.22
CA SER A 423 -3.79 33.06 -12.59
C SER A 423 -2.68 32.75 -11.56
N ASN A 424 -1.42 32.90 -11.98
CA ASN A 424 -0.30 32.61 -11.08
C ASN A 424 -0.25 33.58 -9.90
N GLU A 425 -0.64 34.82 -10.14
CA GLU A 425 -0.66 35.91 -9.18
C GLU A 425 -1.77 35.69 -8.14
N ALA A 426 -2.97 35.33 -8.59
CA ALA A 426 -4.10 35.10 -7.69
C ALA A 426 -4.01 33.75 -6.98
N PHE A 427 -3.54 32.69 -7.63
CA PHE A 427 -3.47 31.34 -7.08
C PHE A 427 -2.07 30.73 -7.25
N PRO A 428 -1.09 31.14 -6.43
CA PRO A 428 0.29 30.64 -6.50
C PRO A 428 0.39 29.13 -6.26
N PHE A 429 1.46 28.52 -6.76
CA PHE A 429 1.77 27.11 -6.45
C PHE A 429 1.92 26.90 -4.94
N SER A 430 1.56 25.72 -4.44
CA SER A 430 1.60 25.36 -3.02
C SER A 430 0.66 26.18 -2.14
N THR A 431 -0.48 26.59 -2.69
CA THR A 431 -1.56 27.26 -1.96
C THR A 431 -2.89 26.54 -2.16
N HIS A 432 -3.88 26.90 -1.35
CA HIS A 432 -5.23 26.36 -1.39
C HIS A 432 -6.26 27.43 -1.08
N LYS A 433 -7.47 27.25 -1.61
CA LYS A 433 -8.60 28.14 -1.36
C LYS A 433 -9.88 27.32 -1.29
N ILE A 434 -10.81 27.75 -0.44
CA ILE A 434 -12.20 27.32 -0.56
C ILE A 434 -12.86 28.24 -1.58
N THR A 435 -13.50 27.64 -2.57
CA THR A 435 -14.19 28.32 -3.68
C THR A 435 -15.40 27.49 -4.11
N THR A 436 -16.07 27.89 -5.18
CA THR A 436 -17.22 27.21 -5.73
C THR A 436 -16.82 26.54 -7.05
N ALA A 437 -17.13 25.26 -7.22
CA ALA A 437 -17.05 24.53 -8.48
C ALA A 437 -18.46 24.06 -8.87
N ALA A 438 -18.97 24.45 -10.04
CA ALA A 438 -20.30 24.06 -10.50
C ALA A 438 -21.44 24.31 -9.47
N GLY A 439 -21.34 25.41 -8.70
CA GLY A 439 -22.29 25.75 -7.64
C GLY A 439 -22.14 24.96 -6.33
N CYS A 440 -21.09 24.15 -6.18
CA CYS A 440 -20.77 23.39 -4.96
C CYS A 440 -19.50 23.95 -4.31
N GLN A 441 -19.43 23.99 -2.98
CA GLN A 441 -18.21 24.39 -2.28
C GLN A 441 -17.14 23.32 -2.44
N VAL A 442 -15.90 23.73 -2.73
CA VAL A 442 -14.73 22.85 -2.86
C VAL A 442 -13.52 23.52 -2.24
N ARG A 443 -12.56 22.72 -1.77
CA ARG A 443 -11.18 23.20 -1.53
C ARG A 443 -10.36 22.88 -2.76
N ALA A 444 -9.97 23.90 -3.50
CA ALA A 444 -8.99 23.78 -4.58
C ALA A 444 -7.57 23.91 -3.99
N MET A 445 -6.66 23.04 -4.39
CA MET A 445 -5.27 23.04 -3.95
C MET A 445 -4.33 22.98 -5.16
N ARG A 446 -3.43 23.95 -5.30
CA ARG A 446 -2.52 24.01 -6.45
C ARG A 446 -1.24 23.24 -6.16
N LEU A 447 -1.24 21.96 -6.47
CA LEU A 447 -0.07 21.08 -6.45
C LEU A 447 -0.19 19.97 -7.50
N SER A 448 0.88 19.21 -7.66
CA SER A 448 0.91 18.08 -8.59
C SER A 448 1.88 17.01 -8.12
N PHE A 449 1.38 15.78 -8.01
CA PHE A 449 2.21 14.59 -7.82
C PHE A 449 2.58 13.91 -9.16
N VAL A 450 1.96 14.32 -10.26
CA VAL A 450 2.33 13.86 -11.62
C VAL A 450 3.27 14.85 -12.32
N GLY A 451 3.55 16.00 -11.69
CA GLY A 451 4.53 16.98 -12.14
C GLY A 451 4.08 17.88 -13.27
N GLU A 452 2.76 18.02 -13.44
CA GLU A 452 2.12 18.91 -14.40
C GLU A 452 1.51 20.13 -13.72
N MET A 453 1.06 21.09 -14.54
CA MET A 453 0.18 22.14 -14.07
C MET A 453 -1.18 21.57 -13.66
N GLY A 454 -1.75 21.96 -12.52
CA GLY A 454 -3.07 21.48 -12.13
C GLY A 454 -3.49 21.85 -10.71
N TRP A 455 -4.65 21.30 -10.33
CA TRP A 455 -5.21 21.42 -8.98
C TRP A 455 -5.82 20.11 -8.53
N GLU A 456 -5.77 19.90 -7.22
CA GLU A 456 -6.60 18.94 -6.51
C GLU A 456 -7.86 19.63 -6.01
N LEU A 457 -9.02 19.07 -6.30
CA LEU A 457 -10.31 19.51 -5.80
C LEU A 457 -10.77 18.52 -4.73
N HIS A 458 -10.79 19.00 -3.48
CA HIS A 458 -11.38 18.26 -2.35
C HIS A 458 -12.83 18.71 -2.23
N VAL A 459 -13.75 17.75 -2.31
CA VAL A 459 -15.18 18.01 -2.53
C VAL A 459 -16.00 17.23 -1.51
N PRO A 460 -17.04 17.80 -0.87
CA PRO A 460 -17.98 17.03 -0.08
C PRO A 460 -18.52 15.83 -0.87
N ARG A 461 -18.61 14.66 -0.23
CA ARG A 461 -19.02 13.40 -0.86
C ARG A 461 -20.27 13.53 -1.73
N ALA A 462 -21.28 14.26 -1.23
CA ALA A 462 -22.55 14.45 -1.94
C ALA A 462 -22.42 15.23 -3.26
N ASP A 463 -21.40 16.08 -3.39
CA ASP A 463 -21.20 16.97 -4.54
C ASP A 463 -20.19 16.42 -5.57
N CYS A 464 -19.47 15.35 -5.24
CA CYS A 464 -18.37 14.81 -6.05
C CYS A 464 -18.79 14.50 -7.49
N VAL A 465 -19.88 13.75 -7.68
CA VAL A 465 -20.37 13.38 -9.02
C VAL A 465 -20.73 14.62 -9.85
N LYS A 466 -21.33 15.63 -9.22
CA LYS A 466 -21.72 16.87 -9.90
C LYS A 466 -20.49 17.66 -10.35
N VAL A 467 -19.50 17.83 -9.48
CA VAL A 467 -18.24 18.52 -9.81
C VAL A 467 -17.46 17.75 -10.86
N TYR A 468 -17.33 16.42 -10.72
CA TYR A 468 -16.68 15.55 -11.71
C TYR A 468 -17.29 15.73 -13.11
N ARG A 469 -18.62 15.63 -13.24
CA ARG A 469 -19.30 15.78 -14.53
C ARG A 469 -19.08 17.16 -15.14
N ALA A 470 -19.10 18.22 -14.33
CA ALA A 470 -18.83 19.57 -14.80
C ALA A 470 -17.41 19.73 -15.36
N VAL A 471 -16.41 19.16 -14.67
CA VAL A 471 -15.02 19.15 -15.13
C VAL A 471 -14.87 18.36 -16.43
N MET A 472 -15.41 17.14 -16.49
CA MET A 472 -15.36 16.30 -17.69
C MET A 472 -16.06 16.97 -18.88
N GLN A 473 -17.20 17.62 -18.65
CA GLN A 473 -17.93 18.35 -19.68
C GLN A 473 -17.12 19.54 -20.21
N ALA A 474 -16.53 20.36 -19.33
CA ALA A 474 -15.69 21.49 -19.74
C ALA A 474 -14.43 21.02 -20.48
N GLY A 475 -13.82 19.93 -20.02
CA GLY A 475 -12.60 19.38 -20.62
C GLY A 475 -12.81 18.60 -21.91
N ALA A 476 -14.04 18.23 -22.28
CA ALA A 476 -14.32 17.36 -23.42
C ALA A 476 -13.72 17.89 -24.74
N ARG A 477 -13.86 19.20 -25.01
CA ARG A 477 -13.28 19.85 -26.20
C ARG A 477 -11.75 19.97 -26.16
N HIS A 478 -11.14 19.74 -25.00
CA HIS A 478 -9.71 19.82 -24.75
C HIS A 478 -9.05 18.44 -24.66
N GLY A 479 -9.80 17.37 -24.91
CA GLY A 479 -9.28 16.00 -24.84
C GLY A 479 -9.00 15.51 -23.42
N ILE A 480 -9.79 15.94 -22.43
CA ILE A 480 -9.69 15.38 -21.07
C ILE A 480 -9.93 13.87 -21.11
N ALA A 481 -9.13 13.13 -20.34
CA ALA A 481 -9.35 11.72 -20.07
C ALA A 481 -9.33 11.45 -18.56
N ASN A 482 -9.99 10.38 -18.15
CA ASN A 482 -9.68 9.79 -16.85
C ASN A 482 -8.34 9.05 -16.94
N ALA A 483 -7.61 9.05 -15.85
CA ALA A 483 -6.38 8.29 -15.71
C ALA A 483 -6.31 7.63 -14.34
N GLY A 484 -5.75 6.43 -14.29
CA GLY A 484 -5.70 5.62 -13.08
C GLY A 484 -4.37 5.75 -12.33
N TYR A 485 -4.26 5.01 -11.22
CA TYR A 485 -3.06 5.03 -10.38
C TYR A 485 -1.81 4.54 -11.09
N ARG A 486 -1.94 3.65 -12.10
CA ARG A 486 -0.80 3.18 -12.89
C ARG A 486 -0.17 4.30 -13.71
N ALA A 487 -0.96 5.23 -14.22
CA ALA A 487 -0.44 6.43 -14.84
C ALA A 487 0.22 7.36 -13.81
N ILE A 488 -0.29 7.43 -12.58
CA ILE A 488 0.35 8.19 -11.49
C ILE A 488 1.74 7.62 -11.17
N ASP A 489 1.90 6.30 -11.09
CA ASP A 489 3.19 5.68 -10.80
C ASP A 489 4.24 6.03 -11.85
N SER A 490 3.90 5.88 -13.14
CA SER A 490 4.75 6.31 -14.26
C SER A 490 5.05 7.82 -14.25
N LEU A 491 4.04 8.67 -14.14
CA LEU A 491 4.23 10.13 -14.21
C LEU A 491 5.03 10.66 -13.01
N SER A 492 4.84 10.10 -11.81
CA SER A 492 5.52 10.53 -10.59
C SER A 492 6.99 10.07 -10.54
N ILE A 493 7.29 8.89 -11.11
CA ILE A 493 8.67 8.39 -11.16
C ILE A 493 9.54 9.27 -12.07
N GLU A 494 8.99 9.80 -13.17
CA GLU A 494 9.68 10.76 -14.06
C GLU A 494 10.09 12.05 -13.34
N LYS A 495 9.30 12.48 -12.35
CA LYS A 495 9.60 13.67 -11.52
C LYS A 495 10.55 13.35 -10.36
N GLY A 496 10.79 12.07 -10.12
CA GLY A 496 11.47 11.59 -8.93
C GLY A 496 10.73 11.91 -7.64
N TYR A 497 9.40 12.03 -7.64
CA TYR A 497 8.67 12.12 -6.39
C TYR A 497 8.69 10.77 -5.68
N ARG A 498 8.65 10.79 -4.34
CA ARG A 498 8.80 9.58 -3.54
C ARG A 498 7.42 9.04 -3.19
N HIS A 499 7.30 7.72 -3.12
CA HIS A 499 6.16 7.04 -2.49
C HIS A 499 6.56 6.42 -1.16
N TRP A 500 5.87 6.81 -0.10
CA TRP A 500 5.95 6.12 1.19
C TRP A 500 5.31 4.75 1.12
N HIS A 501 6.07 3.69 1.46
CA HIS A 501 5.91 2.23 1.27
C HIS A 501 6.80 1.61 0.18
N ALA A 502 7.41 2.42 -0.69
CA ALA A 502 8.34 1.95 -1.72
C ALA A 502 9.69 2.68 -1.63
N ASP A 503 9.73 3.95 -2.04
CA ASP A 503 10.93 4.79 -2.01
C ASP A 503 11.31 5.20 -0.57
N LEU A 504 10.31 5.33 0.30
CA LEU A 504 10.45 5.68 1.70
C LEU A 504 9.83 4.61 2.58
N ARG A 505 10.52 4.26 3.65
CA ARG A 505 10.05 3.34 4.68
C ARG A 505 10.47 3.87 6.06
N PRO A 506 9.91 3.35 7.16
CA PRO A 506 10.27 3.77 8.53
C PRO A 506 11.75 3.65 8.90
N ASP A 507 12.53 2.88 8.14
CA ASP A 507 13.99 2.70 8.31
C ASP A 507 14.83 3.50 7.29
N ASP A 508 14.20 4.37 6.49
CA ASP A 508 14.87 5.29 5.56
C ASP A 508 14.77 6.73 6.08
N THR A 509 15.85 7.52 6.02
CA THR A 509 15.84 8.92 6.52
C THR A 509 15.63 9.94 5.41
N PRO A 510 15.15 11.16 5.71
CA PRO A 510 15.04 12.23 4.72
C PRO A 510 16.38 12.56 4.04
N LEU A 511 17.51 12.41 4.72
CA LEU A 511 18.82 12.71 4.13
C LEU A 511 19.20 11.67 3.07
N GLU A 512 19.00 10.39 3.36
CA GLU A 512 19.30 9.29 2.43
C GLU A 512 18.36 9.32 1.22
N ALA A 513 17.10 9.67 1.43
CA ALA A 513 16.07 9.74 0.40
C ALA A 513 16.16 10.99 -0.49
N GLY A 514 17.02 11.97 -0.18
CA GLY A 514 17.12 13.24 -0.90
C GLY A 514 15.99 14.24 -0.57
N LEU A 515 15.37 14.09 0.60
CA LEU A 515 14.30 14.94 1.13
C LEU A 515 14.77 15.90 2.24
N ALA A 516 16.08 16.13 2.38
CA ALA A 516 16.63 17.04 3.40
C ALA A 516 16.02 18.46 3.36
N PHE A 517 15.48 18.90 2.21
CA PHE A 517 14.81 20.18 2.05
C PHE A 517 13.48 20.28 2.82
N THR A 518 12.88 19.15 3.20
CA THR A 518 11.68 19.09 4.04
C THR A 518 12.02 19.17 5.52
N CYS A 519 13.28 19.30 5.92
CA CYS A 519 13.68 19.40 7.33
C CYS A 519 14.04 20.84 7.70
N LYS A 520 13.34 21.44 8.67
CA LYS A 520 13.54 22.82 9.16
C LYS A 520 14.78 23.01 10.04
N LEU A 521 15.89 22.36 9.67
CA LEU A 521 17.18 22.33 10.38
C LEU A 521 17.86 23.71 10.50
N LYS A 522 17.46 24.68 9.66
CA LYS A 522 17.96 26.06 9.73
C LYS A 522 17.27 26.90 10.82
N SER A 523 16.19 26.40 11.40
CA SER A 523 15.43 27.05 12.47
C SER A 523 15.67 26.35 13.81
N SER A 524 15.25 26.95 14.92
CA SER A 524 15.21 26.31 16.23
C SER A 524 13.90 25.55 16.52
N ILE A 525 12.95 25.53 15.57
CA ILE A 525 11.66 24.87 15.76
C ILE A 525 11.89 23.35 15.90
N PRO A 526 11.48 22.72 17.02
CA PRO A 526 11.72 21.31 17.24
C PRO A 526 10.79 20.46 16.36
N PHE A 527 11.24 19.25 16.01
CA PHE A 527 10.40 18.22 15.39
C PHE A 527 10.88 16.83 15.83
N LEU A 528 9.99 15.85 15.82
CA LEU A 528 10.29 14.46 16.17
C LEU A 528 11.39 13.91 15.26
N GLY A 529 12.43 13.31 15.84
CA GLY A 529 13.55 12.74 15.07
C GLY A 529 14.63 13.75 14.65
N ARG A 530 14.49 15.04 15.00
CA ARG A 530 15.47 16.09 14.65
C ARG A 530 16.90 15.75 15.05
N GLU A 531 17.11 15.33 16.29
CA GLU A 531 18.45 15.00 16.82
C GLU A 531 19.13 13.90 16.00
N ALA A 532 18.37 12.87 15.60
CA ALA A 532 18.88 11.77 14.77
C ALA A 532 19.27 12.27 13.37
N VAL A 533 18.45 13.14 12.76
CA VAL A 533 18.74 13.76 11.47
C VAL A 533 19.99 14.66 11.53
N GLU A 534 20.12 15.49 12.58
CA GLU A 534 21.30 16.35 12.77
C GLU A 534 22.57 15.51 12.99
N ALA A 535 22.49 14.45 13.80
CA ALA A 535 23.58 13.52 14.02
C ALA A 535 24.00 12.80 12.73
N GLN A 536 23.05 12.33 11.92
CA GLN A 536 23.34 11.72 10.62
C GLN A 536 23.97 12.73 9.65
N LYS A 537 23.46 13.97 9.61
CA LYS A 537 24.04 15.03 8.77
C LYS A 537 25.50 15.31 9.11
N ALA A 538 25.85 15.29 10.41
CA ALA A 538 27.23 15.48 10.87
C ALA A 538 28.14 14.29 10.53
N LYS A 539 27.63 13.05 10.62
CA LYS A 539 28.38 11.82 10.31
C LYS A 539 28.52 11.56 8.80
N GLY A 540 27.61 12.07 7.99
CA GLY A 540 27.45 11.73 6.58
C GLY A 540 26.46 10.59 6.34
N ILE A 541 26.06 10.41 5.07
CA ILE A 541 25.14 9.34 4.65
C ILE A 541 25.91 8.13 4.11
N PHE A 542 25.55 6.93 4.57
CA PHE A 542 26.15 5.65 4.16
C PHE A 542 25.26 4.87 3.19
N ARG A 543 24.07 5.42 2.92
CA ARG A 543 23.12 4.92 1.95
C ARG A 543 22.48 6.13 1.24
N ARG A 544 22.18 6.01 -0.04
CA ARG A 544 21.53 7.08 -0.80
C ARG A 544 20.58 6.53 -1.84
N LEU A 545 19.37 7.09 -1.92
CA LEU A 545 18.45 6.82 -3.00
C LEU A 545 18.93 7.51 -4.29
N VAL A 546 19.04 6.74 -5.36
CA VAL A 546 19.48 7.20 -6.67
C VAL A 546 18.50 6.76 -7.75
N CYS A 547 18.48 7.50 -8.86
CA CYS A 547 17.66 7.23 -10.04
C CYS A 547 18.53 6.58 -11.12
N PHE A 548 18.00 5.54 -11.76
CA PHE A 548 18.57 4.83 -12.88
C PHE A 548 17.64 4.92 -14.07
N THR A 549 18.22 4.90 -15.27
CA THR A 549 17.50 4.65 -16.51
C THR A 549 18.23 3.56 -17.27
N THR A 550 17.49 2.74 -18.02
CA THR A 550 18.06 1.71 -18.90
C THR A 550 17.91 2.16 -20.35
N GLU A 551 18.82 1.73 -21.22
CA GLU A 551 18.67 1.92 -22.68
C GLU A 551 17.73 0.88 -23.27
N GLU A 552 17.77 -0.37 -22.77
CA GLU A 552 16.79 -1.38 -23.10
C GLU A 552 15.47 -1.13 -22.38
N LYS A 553 14.35 -1.32 -23.08
CA LYS A 553 13.01 -1.23 -22.51
C LYS A 553 12.69 -2.55 -21.84
N VAL A 554 13.06 -2.68 -20.57
CA VAL A 554 12.82 -3.87 -19.77
C VAL A 554 11.88 -3.55 -18.61
N PRO A 555 10.88 -4.38 -18.32
CA PRO A 555 10.07 -4.23 -17.12
C PRO A 555 10.92 -4.45 -15.87
N MET A 556 10.68 -3.63 -14.85
CA MET A 556 11.28 -3.74 -13.54
C MET A 556 10.20 -3.41 -12.50
N PHE A 557 10.24 -4.07 -11.34
CA PHE A 557 9.15 -4.05 -10.36
C PHE A 557 9.62 -3.75 -8.93
N GLY A 558 10.91 -3.88 -8.64
CA GLY A 558 11.49 -3.72 -7.31
C GLY A 558 12.14 -5.01 -6.79
N LEU A 559 13.06 -4.84 -5.83
CA LEU A 559 13.91 -5.87 -5.24
C LEU A 559 15.00 -6.46 -6.16
N GLU A 560 15.07 -6.06 -7.43
CA GLU A 560 16.18 -6.43 -8.30
C GLU A 560 17.50 -5.89 -7.72
N ALA A 561 18.56 -6.69 -7.80
CA ALA A 561 19.87 -6.32 -7.25
C ALA A 561 20.52 -5.23 -8.11
N ILE A 562 21.13 -4.24 -7.45
CA ILE A 562 21.96 -3.22 -8.11
C ILE A 562 23.40 -3.67 -8.01
N TRP A 563 24.04 -3.87 -9.16
CA TRP A 563 25.45 -4.26 -9.25
C TRP A 563 26.32 -3.08 -9.68
N ARG A 564 27.53 -3.03 -9.14
CA ARG A 564 28.61 -2.16 -9.62
C ARG A 564 29.94 -2.88 -9.44
N ASP A 565 30.73 -2.95 -10.50
CA ASP A 565 32.06 -3.57 -10.51
C ASP A 565 32.06 -5.00 -9.92
N GLY A 566 31.04 -5.80 -10.28
CA GLY A 566 30.88 -7.18 -9.82
C GLY A 566 30.47 -7.35 -8.35
N LYS A 567 30.01 -6.28 -7.68
CA LYS A 567 29.49 -6.32 -6.31
C LYS A 567 28.05 -5.82 -6.25
N VAL A 568 27.23 -6.46 -5.41
CA VAL A 568 25.91 -5.92 -5.06
C VAL A 568 26.10 -4.71 -4.15
N VAL A 569 25.53 -3.58 -4.56
CA VAL A 569 25.62 -2.29 -3.84
C VAL A 569 24.27 -1.85 -3.29
N GLY A 570 23.19 -2.54 -3.65
CA GLY A 570 21.83 -2.19 -3.25
C GLY A 570 20.80 -3.05 -3.95
N HIS A 571 19.55 -2.61 -3.86
CA HIS A 571 18.44 -3.15 -4.65
C HIS A 571 17.48 -2.03 -5.03
N ILE A 572 16.71 -2.27 -6.07
CA ILE A 572 15.67 -1.36 -6.57
C ILE A 572 14.51 -1.33 -5.57
N ARG A 573 14.03 -0.13 -5.26
CA ARG A 573 12.84 0.10 -4.42
C ARG A 573 11.57 0.16 -5.25
N ARG A 574 11.63 0.96 -6.31
CA ARG A 574 10.53 1.22 -7.21
C ARG A 574 11.07 1.33 -8.62
N ALA A 575 10.35 0.78 -9.58
CA ALA A 575 10.61 1.00 -10.98
C ALA A 575 9.29 1.09 -11.74
N ASP A 576 9.32 1.81 -12.86
CA ASP A 576 8.21 1.95 -13.79
C ASP A 576 8.74 2.41 -15.15
N PHE A 577 7.92 2.37 -16.17
CA PHE A 577 8.24 2.91 -17.48
C PHE A 577 7.83 4.39 -17.55
N GLY A 578 8.79 5.28 -17.79
CA GLY A 578 8.53 6.70 -18.02
C GLY A 578 8.12 6.93 -19.48
N PHE A 579 6.83 7.03 -19.75
CA PHE A 579 6.30 7.14 -21.12
C PHE A 579 6.65 8.44 -21.84
N ALA A 580 6.86 9.54 -21.12
CA ALA A 580 7.21 10.82 -21.73
C ALA A 580 8.69 10.86 -22.17
N ILE A 581 9.56 10.13 -21.47
CA ILE A 581 10.98 10.00 -21.82
C ILE A 581 11.33 8.69 -22.54
N ASP A 582 10.37 7.79 -22.67
CA ASP A 582 10.45 6.49 -23.35
C ASP A 582 11.55 5.57 -22.80
N LYS A 583 11.68 5.51 -21.45
CA LYS A 583 12.70 4.70 -20.75
C LYS A 583 12.13 4.00 -19.52
N THR A 584 12.66 2.83 -19.18
CA THR A 584 12.48 2.27 -17.83
C THR A 584 13.27 3.14 -16.84
N ILE A 585 12.60 3.54 -15.76
CA ILE A 585 13.16 4.32 -14.67
C ILE A 585 13.12 3.46 -13.41
N ALA A 586 14.20 3.48 -12.64
CA ALA A 586 14.24 2.77 -11.37
C ALA A 586 14.90 3.61 -10.29
N TYR A 587 14.35 3.56 -9.08
CA TYR A 587 14.88 4.18 -7.89
C TYR A 587 15.36 3.10 -6.93
N GLY A 588 16.57 3.23 -6.40
CA GLY A 588 17.14 2.25 -5.48
C GLY A 588 18.16 2.87 -4.54
N TYR A 589 18.29 2.30 -3.35
CA TYR A 589 19.28 2.76 -2.39
C TYR A 589 20.61 2.03 -2.62
N ILE A 590 21.69 2.78 -2.78
CA ILE A 590 23.04 2.25 -2.91
C ILE A 590 23.86 2.48 -1.64
N ARG A 591 24.82 1.60 -1.37
CA ARG A 591 25.82 1.64 -0.30
C ARG A 591 27.20 1.37 -0.86
N ASP A 592 28.23 2.03 -0.33
CA ASP A 592 29.62 1.71 -0.67
C ASP A 592 30.00 0.33 -0.07
N PRO A 593 30.41 -0.67 -0.89
CA PRO A 593 30.86 -1.96 -0.38
C PRO A 593 32.06 -1.89 0.56
N ALA A 594 32.86 -0.81 0.52
CA ALA A 594 33.96 -0.59 1.47
C ALA A 594 33.50 -0.01 2.82
N GLY A 595 32.21 0.34 2.96
CA GLY A 595 31.63 0.89 4.19
C GLY A 595 31.83 2.41 4.35
N GLY A 596 32.32 3.11 3.33
CA GLY A 596 32.48 4.56 3.35
C GLY A 596 31.17 5.34 3.16
N PRO A 597 31.17 6.66 3.43
CA PRO A 597 30.04 7.52 3.09
C PRO A 597 29.78 7.59 1.58
N VAL A 598 28.52 7.44 1.17
CA VAL A 598 28.09 7.46 -0.24
C VAL A 598 28.06 8.88 -0.82
N SER A 599 28.13 9.92 0.01
CA SER A 599 28.13 11.32 -0.42
C SER A 599 29.31 11.70 -1.35
N GLN A 600 30.38 10.92 -1.33
CA GLN A 600 31.60 11.13 -2.12
C GLN A 600 31.76 10.13 -3.26
N TRP A 601 30.82 9.20 -3.43
CA TRP A 601 30.89 8.20 -4.47
C TRP A 601 30.49 8.82 -5.81
N PRO A 602 31.36 8.86 -6.84
CA PRO A 602 30.95 9.30 -8.17
C PRO A 602 29.83 8.42 -8.69
N ILE A 603 28.63 8.99 -8.68
CA ILE A 603 27.46 8.49 -9.40
C ILE A 603 27.51 9.21 -10.74
N GLY A 604 28.21 8.63 -11.71
CA GLY A 604 28.16 9.14 -13.08
C GLY A 604 26.72 9.04 -13.60
N ALA A 605 26.26 10.03 -14.35
CA ALA A 605 25.02 9.90 -15.09
C ALA A 605 25.12 8.68 -16.02
N GLY A 606 24.21 7.72 -15.88
CA GLY A 606 24.11 6.59 -16.81
C GLY A 606 25.14 5.47 -16.66
N GLN A 607 25.72 5.22 -15.48
CA GLN A 607 26.38 3.93 -15.26
C GLN A 607 25.31 2.84 -15.16
N ALA A 608 25.17 2.10 -16.26
CA ALA A 608 24.18 1.07 -16.49
C ALA A 608 24.18 0.02 -15.37
N LEU A 609 22.97 -0.39 -15.00
CA LEU A 609 22.73 -1.70 -14.40
C LEU A 609 23.21 -2.73 -15.43
N ASN A 610 24.36 -3.38 -15.17
CA ASN A 610 24.75 -4.60 -15.88
C ASN A 610 24.47 -5.80 -15.00
#